data_AF-A0A3N5TWI9-F1
#
_entry.id   AF-A0A3N5TWI9-F1
#
_cell.length_a   1.000
_cell.length_b   1.000
_cell.length_c   1.000
_cell.angle_alpha   90.00
_cell.angle_beta   90.00
_cell.angle_gamma   90.00
#
_symmetry.space_group_name_H-M   'P 1'
#
loop_
_entity.id
_entity.type
_entity.pdbx_description
1 polymer ?
#
loop_
_entity_poly.entity_id
_entity_poly.type
_entity_poly.pdbx_seq_one_letter_code
_entity_poly.pdbx_strand_id
1 'polypeptide(L)'
;MGRARGPVRSGGSEVTQTSTDTAVSCRGLWKVYGPHPERIVGSPEADLPRPELLEKTGCVAAIKDVSFDVPPGEVFVVMGLSGSGKSTLVRMINRLHDPT
;
A
#
# COMPACT_ATOMS: atom_id res chain seq x y z
N MET A 1 -39.87 49.46 -22.88
CA MET A 1 -40.94 48.51 -22.48
C MET A 1 -40.51 47.10 -22.89
N GLY A 2 -40.50 46.14 -21.96
CA GLY A 2 -39.50 45.07 -21.85
C GLY A 2 -39.42 43.99 -22.94
N ARG A 3 -38.19 43.60 -23.28
CA ARG A 3 -37.86 42.40 -24.07
C ARG A 3 -37.85 41.17 -23.15
N ALA A 4 -38.56 40.13 -23.57
CA ALA A 4 -38.56 38.80 -22.98
C ALA A 4 -37.13 38.23 -22.87
N ARG A 5 -36.75 37.75 -21.68
CA ARG A 5 -35.57 36.90 -21.48
C ARG A 5 -36.03 35.45 -21.47
N GLY A 6 -35.58 34.68 -22.46
CA GLY A 6 -35.82 33.25 -22.57
C GLY A 6 -35.18 32.44 -21.45
N PRO A 7 -35.45 31.12 -21.38
CA PRO A 7 -34.95 30.26 -20.32
C PRO A 7 -33.43 30.14 -20.43
N VAL A 8 -32.73 30.44 -19.33
CA VAL A 8 -31.29 30.22 -19.22
C VAL A 8 -31.05 28.70 -19.08
N ARG A 9 -30.43 28.09 -20.09
CA ARG A 9 -29.77 26.78 -19.97
C ARG A 9 -28.27 27.02 -19.92
N SER A 10 -27.66 26.80 -18.76
CA SER A 10 -26.21 26.61 -18.59
C SER A 10 -25.97 26.37 -17.10
N GLY A 11 -25.26 25.34 -16.63
CA GLY A 11 -24.49 24.34 -17.33
C GLY A 11 -24.27 23.15 -16.40
N GLY A 12 -23.73 22.08 -16.97
CA GLY A 12 -23.23 20.96 -16.18
C GLY A 12 -22.18 21.44 -15.18
N SER A 13 -22.30 20.97 -13.95
CA SER A 13 -21.15 20.87 -13.06
C SER A 13 -20.78 19.41 -13.06
N GLU A 14 -19.97 19.07 -14.06
CA GLU A 14 -19.16 17.86 -14.07
C GLU A 14 -18.30 17.91 -12.81
N VAL A 15 -18.67 17.11 -11.81
CA VAL A 15 -17.80 16.87 -10.66
C VAL A 15 -16.63 16.08 -11.21
N THR A 16 -15.52 16.79 -11.40
CA THR A 16 -14.22 16.27 -11.81
C THR A 16 -13.88 15.03 -10.98
N GLN A 17 -14.03 13.84 -11.56
CA GLN A 17 -13.38 12.65 -11.04
C GLN A 17 -11.90 12.83 -11.35
N THR A 18 -11.12 13.24 -10.35
CA THR A 18 -9.67 13.20 -10.41
C THR A 18 -9.26 11.73 -10.43
N SER A 19 -9.21 11.13 -11.62
CA SER A 19 -8.54 9.84 -11.80
C SER A 19 -7.05 10.09 -11.62
N THR A 20 -6.54 9.93 -10.41
CA THR A 20 -5.10 9.74 -10.19
C THR A 20 -4.77 8.36 -10.75
N ASP A 21 -4.49 8.32 -12.05
CA ASP A 21 -4.08 7.09 -12.72
C ASP A 21 -2.89 6.51 -11.95
N THR A 22 -3.08 5.31 -11.40
CA THR A 22 -2.12 4.64 -10.52
C THR A 22 -1.73 3.34 -11.20
N ALA A 23 -0.46 3.21 -11.58
CA ALA A 23 0.04 2.02 -12.26
C ALA A 23 0.29 0.86 -11.29
N VAL A 24 0.77 1.15 -10.08
CA VAL A 24 0.96 0.16 -9.01
C VAL A 24 0.37 0.70 -7.72
N SER A 25 -0.48 -0.10 -7.07
CA SER A 25 -1.05 0.24 -5.76
C SER A 25 -0.79 -0.90 -4.78
N CYS A 26 -0.29 -0.54 -3.60
CA CYS A 26 0.00 -1.43 -2.49
C CYS A 26 -0.72 -0.91 -1.24
N ARG A 27 -1.44 -1.79 -0.53
CA ARG A 27 -2.22 -1.42 0.65
C ARG A 27 -2.03 -2.46 1.74
N GLY A 28 -1.57 -2.00 2.90
CA GLY A 28 -1.40 -2.80 4.12
C GLY A 28 -0.70 -4.12 3.87
N LEU A 29 0.39 -4.11 3.09
CA LEU A 29 1.07 -5.33 2.70
C LEU A 29 1.90 -5.85 3.88
N TRP A 30 1.75 -7.15 4.17
CA TRP A 30 2.51 -7.85 5.20
C TRP A 30 3.27 -9.03 4.62
N LYS A 31 4.44 -9.29 5.21
CA LYS A 31 5.12 -10.56 5.08
C LYS A 31 5.80 -10.95 6.37
N VAL A 32 5.35 -12.05 6.94
CA VAL A 32 5.92 -12.66 8.12
C VAL A 32 6.50 -14.02 7.75
N TYR A 33 7.73 -14.28 8.21
CA TYR A 33 8.38 -15.58 8.10
C TYR A 33 8.47 -16.21 9.48
N GLY A 34 8.35 -17.53 9.57
CA GLY A 34 8.37 -18.26 10.83
C GLY A 34 7.20 -19.23 10.96
N PRO A 35 7.02 -19.86 12.12
CA PRO A 35 5.89 -20.73 12.40
C PRO A 35 4.59 -19.91 12.56
N HIS A 36 3.49 -20.37 11.95
CA HIS A 36 2.17 -19.73 12.06
C HIS A 36 2.18 -18.20 11.81
N PRO A 37 2.77 -17.74 10.69
CA PRO A 37 3.01 -16.32 10.42
C PRO A 37 1.72 -15.48 10.43
N GLU A 38 0.58 -16.07 10.07
CA GLU A 38 -0.74 -15.46 10.07
C GLU A 38 -1.17 -14.94 11.44
N ARG A 39 -0.66 -15.51 12.52
CA ARG A 39 -1.01 -15.10 13.90
C ARG A 39 -0.35 -13.79 14.33
N ILE A 40 0.66 -13.33 13.60
CA ILE A 40 1.36 -12.08 13.92
C ILE A 40 0.60 -10.88 13.38
N VAL A 41 -0.06 -11.00 12.23
CA VAL A 41 -0.76 -9.85 11.62
C VAL A 41 -1.93 -9.44 12.50
N GLY A 42 -1.92 -8.19 12.98
CA GLY A 42 -2.93 -7.64 13.88
C GLY A 42 -2.82 -8.10 15.34
N SER A 43 -1.78 -8.84 15.71
CA SER A 43 -1.54 -9.22 17.11
C SER A 43 -0.74 -8.14 17.86
N PRO A 44 -0.76 -8.13 19.21
CA PRO A 44 0.10 -7.25 20.00
C PRO A 44 1.59 -7.45 19.74
N GLU A 45 2.01 -8.66 19.38
CA GLU A 45 3.39 -8.99 19.02
C GLU A 45 3.86 -8.27 17.76
N ALA A 46 2.95 -7.88 16.88
CA ALA A 46 3.29 -7.17 15.64
C ALA A 46 4.04 -5.87 15.90
N ASP A 47 3.80 -5.23 17.04
CA ASP A 47 4.42 -3.96 17.46
C ASP A 47 5.73 -4.13 18.22
N LEU A 48 6.14 -5.37 18.48
CA LEU A 48 7.42 -5.63 19.12
C LEU A 48 8.59 -5.28 18.18
N PRO A 49 9.71 -4.81 18.75
CA PRO A 49 10.98 -4.75 18.02
C PRO A 49 11.32 -6.12 17.45
N ARG A 50 11.97 -6.14 16.28
CA ARG A 50 12.30 -7.39 15.57
C ARG A 50 13.02 -8.44 16.43
N PRO A 51 14.01 -8.10 17.29
CA PRO A 51 14.64 -9.10 18.16
C PRO A 51 13.66 -9.75 19.14
N GLU A 52 12.80 -8.96 19.77
CA GLU A 52 11.82 -9.43 20.75
C GLU A 52 10.70 -10.24 20.08
N LEU A 53 10.24 -9.83 18.90
CA LEU A 53 9.30 -10.61 18.11
C LEU A 53 9.87 -12.00 17.81
N LEU A 54 11.12 -12.06 17.36
CA LEU A 54 11.80 -13.31 17.04
C LEU A 54 11.96 -14.20 18.28
N GLU A 55 12.41 -13.64 19.40
CA GLU A 55 12.58 -14.39 20.64
C GLU A 55 11.26 -14.97 21.16
N LYS A 56 10.18 -14.18 21.13
CA LYS A 56 8.88 -14.57 21.69
C LYS A 56 8.10 -15.54 20.79
N THR A 57 8.21 -15.40 19.48
CA THR A 57 7.31 -16.08 18.51
C THR A 57 8.03 -16.98 17.53
N GLY A 58 9.35 -16.85 17.37
CA GLY A 58 10.10 -17.47 16.28
C GLY A 58 9.83 -16.82 14.91
N CYS A 59 9.07 -15.72 14.87
CA CYS A 59 8.70 -15.04 13.62
C CYS A 59 9.56 -13.79 13.35
N VAL A 60 9.64 -13.43 12.07
CA VAL A 60 10.24 -12.20 11.57
C VAL A 60 9.24 -11.52 10.64
N ALA A 61 8.78 -10.33 11.02
CA ALA A 61 8.06 -9.44 10.12
C ALA A 61 9.06 -8.78 9.14
N ALA A 62 9.17 -9.33 7.93
CA ALA A 62 10.05 -8.79 6.89
C ALA A 62 9.44 -7.56 6.20
N ILE A 63 8.11 -7.54 6.07
CA ILE A 63 7.34 -6.40 5.61
C ILE A 63 6.17 -6.22 6.58
N LYS A 64 6.00 -5.00 7.09
CA LYS A 64 4.99 -4.64 8.08
C LYS A 64 4.19 -3.44 7.57
N ASP A 65 2.91 -3.67 7.28
CA ASP A 65 1.92 -2.65 6.93
C ASP A 65 2.38 -1.62 5.89
N VAL A 66 2.93 -2.10 4.77
CA VAL A 66 3.45 -1.20 3.72
C VAL A 66 2.32 -0.78 2.78
N SER A 67 2.14 0.53 2.61
CA SER A 67 1.19 1.12 1.66
C SER A 67 1.87 2.20 0.82
N PHE A 68 1.68 2.16 -0.50
CA PHE A 68 2.17 3.17 -1.44
C PHE A 68 1.42 3.08 -2.77
N ASP A 69 1.51 4.15 -3.57
CA ASP A 69 1.08 4.20 -4.96
C ASP A 69 2.23 4.64 -5.85
N VAL A 70 2.26 4.12 -7.07
CA VAL A 70 3.20 4.53 -8.13
C VAL A 70 2.38 4.93 -9.35
N PRO A 71 2.41 6.21 -9.75
CA PRO A 71 1.80 6.67 -10.98
C PRO A 71 2.46 6.08 -12.25
N PRO A 72 1.76 6.07 -13.39
CA PRO A 72 2.35 5.72 -14.68
C PRO A 72 3.55 6.61 -15.02
N GLY A 73 4.64 5.99 -15.50
CA GLY A 73 5.84 6.69 -15.93
C GLY A 73 6.80 7.11 -14.80
N GLU A 74 6.47 6.87 -13.53
CA GLU A 74 7.36 7.15 -12.41
C GLU A 74 8.37 6.04 -12.13
N VAL A 75 9.56 6.44 -11.67
CA VAL A 75 10.59 5.52 -11.18
C VAL A 75 10.51 5.43 -9.66
N PHE A 76 10.02 4.31 -9.16
CA PHE A 76 9.94 4.02 -7.73
C PHE A 76 11.17 3.25 -7.24
N VAL A 77 11.89 3.79 -6.25
CA VAL A 77 13.13 3.19 -5.71
C VAL A 77 12.92 2.71 -4.28
N VAL A 78 13.20 1.42 -4.04
CA VAL A 78 13.18 0.82 -2.70
C VAL A 78 14.60 0.75 -2.13
N MET A 79 14.88 1.56 -1.11
CA MET A 79 16.20 1.66 -0.45
C MET A 79 16.15 1.26 1.03
N GLY A 80 17.32 1.02 1.64
CA GLY A 80 17.43 0.62 3.05
C GLY A 80 18.53 -0.41 3.33
N LEU A 81 18.81 -0.64 4.62
CA LEU A 81 19.87 -1.54 5.11
C LEU A 81 19.69 -3.00 4.65
N SER A 82 20.75 -3.79 4.69
CA SER A 82 20.66 -5.23 4.43
C SER A 82 19.66 -5.89 5.40
N GLY A 83 18.83 -6.81 4.89
CA GLY A 83 17.83 -7.51 5.71
C GLY A 83 16.54 -6.72 6.04
N SER A 84 16.37 -5.49 5.55
CA SER A 84 15.17 -4.66 5.80
C SER A 84 13.91 -5.05 5.02
N GLY A 85 13.97 -6.11 4.20
CA GLY A 85 12.81 -6.60 3.43
C GLY A 85 12.69 -6.09 1.99
N LYS A 86 13.58 -5.22 1.50
CA LYS A 86 13.50 -4.65 0.13
C LYS A 86 13.24 -5.68 -0.97
N SER A 87 14.08 -6.71 -1.03
CA SER A 87 13.95 -7.75 -2.05
C SER A 87 12.76 -8.68 -1.78
N THR A 88 12.24 -8.72 -0.56
CA THR A 88 10.98 -9.41 -0.24
C THR A 88 9.80 -8.60 -0.80
N LEU A 89 9.78 -7.28 -0.60
CA LEU A 89 8.77 -6.39 -1.17
C LEU A 89 8.70 -6.50 -2.70
N VAL A 90 9.85 -6.38 -3.39
CA VAL A 90 9.91 -6.49 -4.85
C VAL A 90 9.42 -7.86 -5.34
N ARG A 91 9.78 -8.94 -4.63
CA ARG A 91 9.30 -10.29 -4.97
C ARG A 91 7.80 -10.45 -4.75
N MET A 92 7.21 -9.79 -3.76
CA MET A 92 5.75 -9.80 -3.56
C MET A 92 5.01 -9.04 -4.65
N ILE A 93 5.54 -7.89 -5.10
CA ILE A 93 4.99 -7.15 -6.23
C ILE A 93 4.96 -8.04 -7.47
N ASN A 94 6.03 -8.80 -7.71
CA ASN A 94 6.12 -9.76 -8.83
C ASN A 94 5.45 -11.11 -8.55
N ARG A 95 4.70 -11.26 -7.45
CA ARG A 95 4.01 -12.51 -7.03
C ARG A 95 4.91 -13.75 -6.91
N LEU A 96 6.21 -13.56 -6.70
CA LEU A 96 7.13 -14.66 -6.35
C LEU A 96 7.02 -15.07 -4.88
N HIS A 97 6.45 -14.20 -4.04
CA HIS A 97 6.05 -14.52 -2.68
C HIS A 97 4.64 -14.01 -2.44
N ASP A 98 3.83 -14.81 -1.77
CA ASP A 98 2.52 -14.37 -1.32
C ASP A 98 2.62 -13.54 -0.04
N PRO A 99 1.75 -12.53 0.11
CA PRO A 99 1.54 -11.83 1.38
C PRO A 99 1.20 -12.81 2.51
N THR A 100 1.48 -12.40 3.75
CA THR A 100 0.91 -13.04 4.94
C THR A 100 -0.42 -12.37 5.26
#